data_AF-Q7W9Q4-F1
#
_entry.id   AF-Q7W9Q4-F1
#
_cell.length_a   1.000
_cell.length_b   1.000
_cell.length_c   1.000
_cell.angle_alpha   90.00
_cell.angle_beta   90.00
_cell.angle_gamma   90.00
#
_symmetry.space_group_name_H-M   'P 1'
#
loop_
_entity.id
_entity.type
_entity.pdbx_description
1 polymer ?
#
loop_
_entity_poly.entity_id
_entity_poly.type
_entity_poly.pdbx_seq_one_letter_code
_entity_poly.pdbx_strand_id
1 'polypeptide(L)'
;MRPTTQGVRMTEHTNKQFDADLQHVRSQFLQMGGIVEAMIHEAVEAIPAGDMSMVEKVREREKEVNRHEVEIDERISLILARHQPTAIDLRTLLAVSKMLTDMERSGDEAEKIATAVRRMYENDQRHIPLIELRHMAVNVGNMLRQALDAFARLDPILAAQVVRSDKEVDKEWKAALRNLITYMMEDPRTISRAIDMIFIARALERIGDHAKNMAERVIYMVKGADVRHTGVKNTERLARGEEAIEKADKAEKAGNAETPASTPEVPQ
;
A
#
# COMPACT_ATOMS: atom_id res chain seq x y z
N MET A 1 -13.86 -36.16 -29.22
CA MET A 1 -14.29 -34.92 -29.92
C MET A 1 -13.08 -33.99 -30.01
N ARG A 2 -12.57 -33.70 -31.21
CA ARG A 2 -11.50 -32.69 -31.39
C ARG A 2 -12.14 -31.30 -31.32
N PRO A 3 -11.63 -30.36 -30.51
CA PRO A 3 -12.19 -29.01 -30.48
C PRO A 3 -12.00 -28.35 -31.85
N THR A 4 -13.06 -27.73 -32.37
CA THR A 4 -13.06 -27.00 -33.63
C THR A 4 -12.09 -25.82 -33.53
N THR A 5 -11.23 -25.63 -34.54
CA THR A 5 -10.18 -24.57 -34.57
C THR A 5 -10.72 -23.16 -34.29
N GLN A 6 -12.01 -22.93 -34.55
CA GLN A 6 -12.72 -21.68 -34.28
C GLN A 6 -13.03 -21.45 -32.79
N GLY A 7 -13.35 -22.52 -32.04
CA GLY A 7 -13.55 -22.46 -30.59
C GLY A 7 -12.24 -22.20 -29.84
N VAL A 8 -11.13 -22.81 -30.28
CA VAL A 8 -9.79 -22.57 -29.71
C VAL A 8 -9.36 -21.11 -29.90
N ARG A 9 -9.59 -20.53 -31.08
CA ARG A 9 -9.28 -19.11 -31.34
C ARG A 9 -10.12 -18.16 -30.47
N MET A 10 -11.42 -18.42 -30.31
CA MET A 10 -12.28 -17.59 -29.46
C MET A 10 -11.84 -17.59 -27.99
N THR A 11 -11.51 -18.76 -27.43
CA THR A 11 -11.01 -18.85 -26.05
C THR A 11 -9.65 -18.15 -25.88
N GLU A 12 -8.78 -18.24 -26.88
CA GLU A 12 -7.48 -17.55 -26.90
C GLU A 12 -7.65 -16.02 -26.96
N HIS A 13 -8.60 -15.52 -27.75
CA HIS A 13 -8.93 -14.09 -27.82
C HIS A 13 -9.51 -13.56 -26.51
N THR A 14 -10.41 -14.30 -25.86
CA THR A 14 -10.99 -13.93 -24.56
C THR A 14 -9.93 -13.88 -23.45
N ASN A 15 -8.98 -14.82 -23.46
CA ASN A 15 -7.89 -14.84 -22.48
C ASN A 15 -6.92 -13.65 -22.69
N LYS A 16 -6.55 -13.36 -23.95
CA LYS A 16 -5.72 -12.19 -24.28
C LYS A 16 -6.36 -10.86 -23.89
N GLN A 17 -7.68 -10.73 -24.07
CA GLN A 17 -8.41 -9.52 -23.67
C GLN A 17 -8.42 -9.36 -22.13
N PHE A 18 -8.66 -10.46 -21.41
CA PHE A 18 -8.63 -10.46 -19.95
C PHE A 18 -7.26 -10.04 -19.39
N ASP A 19 -6.18 -10.62 -19.92
CA ASP A 19 -4.81 -10.26 -19.54
C ASP A 19 -4.54 -8.77 -19.80
N ALA A 20 -4.98 -8.26 -20.95
CA ALA A 20 -4.84 -6.84 -21.29
C ALA A 20 -5.62 -5.94 -20.31
N ASP A 21 -6.84 -6.30 -19.96
CA ASP A 21 -7.68 -5.55 -19.02
C ASP A 21 -7.05 -5.54 -17.61
N LEU A 22 -6.49 -6.67 -17.17
CA LEU A 22 -5.78 -6.77 -15.89
C LEU A 22 -4.52 -5.90 -15.88
N GLN A 23 -3.70 -5.94 -16.94
CA GLN A 23 -2.52 -5.06 -17.03
C GLN A 23 -2.90 -3.58 -17.09
N HIS A 24 -4.04 -3.25 -17.71
CA HIS A 24 -4.54 -1.89 -17.76
C HIS A 24 -4.89 -1.37 -16.35
N VAL A 25 -5.64 -2.14 -15.56
CA VAL A 25 -5.96 -1.81 -14.16
C VAL A 25 -4.68 -1.61 -13.33
N ARG A 26 -3.69 -2.51 -13.47
CA ARG A 26 -2.41 -2.38 -12.77
C ARG A 26 -1.66 -1.10 -13.16
N SER A 27 -1.66 -0.76 -14.45
CA SER A 27 -0.99 0.44 -14.96
C SER A 27 -1.67 1.72 -14.46
N GLN A 28 -3.00 1.76 -14.46
CA GLN A 28 -3.76 2.91 -13.92
C GLN A 28 -3.55 3.07 -12.42
N PHE A 29 -3.52 1.97 -11.66
CA PHE A 29 -3.21 2.01 -10.23
C PHE A 29 -1.82 2.58 -9.94
N LEU A 30 -0.79 2.16 -10.69
CA LEU A 30 0.56 2.73 -10.57
C LEU A 30 0.62 4.21 -10.98
N GLN A 31 -0.13 4.61 -12.01
CA GLN A 31 -0.25 6.02 -12.40
C GLN A 31 -0.85 6.87 -11.28
N MET A 32 -1.95 6.41 -10.67
CA MET A 32 -2.55 7.06 -9.49
C MET A 32 -1.54 7.16 -8.34
N GLY A 33 -0.75 6.10 -8.11
CA GLY A 33 0.35 6.11 -7.14
C GLY A 33 1.40 7.19 -7.37
N GLY A 34 1.80 7.42 -8.62
CA GLY A 34 2.72 8.49 -8.97
C GLY A 34 2.17 9.90 -8.70
N ILE A 35 0.86 10.08 -8.85
CA ILE A 35 0.17 11.35 -8.54
C ILE A 35 0.18 11.59 -7.03
N VAL A 36 -0.15 10.57 -6.22
CA VAL A 36 -0.12 10.65 -4.76
C VAL A 36 1.31 10.88 -4.24
N GLU A 37 2.32 10.23 -4.81
CA GLU A 37 3.73 10.48 -4.45
C GLU A 37 4.10 11.96 -4.69
N ALA A 38 3.68 12.52 -5.83
CA ALA A 38 3.92 13.93 -6.14
C ALA A 38 3.14 14.87 -5.20
N MET A 39 1.91 14.51 -4.80
CA MET A 39 1.14 15.27 -3.80
C MET A 39 1.86 15.32 -2.45
N ILE A 40 2.37 14.19 -1.96
CA ILE A 40 3.10 14.12 -0.69
C ILE A 40 4.35 14.99 -0.75
N HIS A 41 5.13 14.86 -1.83
CA HIS A 41 6.34 15.65 -2.02
C HIS A 41 6.05 17.16 -2.02
N GLU A 42 5.07 17.62 -2.79
CA GLU A 42 4.70 19.04 -2.86
C GLU A 42 4.11 19.56 -1.56
N ALA A 43 3.26 18.79 -0.88
CA ALA A 43 2.69 19.18 0.41
C ALA A 43 3.79 19.37 1.48
N VAL A 44 4.81 18.52 1.47
CA VAL A 44 5.95 18.59 2.40
C VAL A 44 6.89 19.75 2.05
N GLU A 45 7.21 19.95 0.77
CA GLU A 45 8.07 21.06 0.33
C GLU A 45 7.41 22.43 0.52
N ALA A 46 6.08 22.50 0.60
CA ALA A 46 5.36 23.71 0.92
C ALA A 46 5.52 24.15 2.40
N ILE A 47 5.87 23.22 3.31
CA ILE A 47 5.92 23.50 4.77
C ILE A 47 6.90 24.63 5.14
N PRO A 48 8.17 24.66 4.66
CA PRO A 48 9.16 25.64 5.14
C PRO A 48 8.93 27.06 4.64
N ALA A 49 8.32 27.24 3.47
CA ALA A 49 8.17 28.54 2.81
C ALA A 49 6.71 28.99 2.65
N GLY A 50 5.73 28.11 2.85
CA GLY A 50 4.31 28.42 2.65
C GLY A 50 3.97 28.65 1.19
N ASP A 51 4.55 27.87 0.27
CA ASP A 51 4.32 28.03 -1.17
C ASP A 51 2.88 27.65 -1.53
N MET A 52 2.03 28.67 -1.69
CA MET A 52 0.61 28.50 -2.03
C MET A 52 0.39 27.90 -3.42
N SER A 53 1.38 27.99 -4.32
CA SER A 53 1.30 27.34 -5.63
C SER A 53 1.39 25.82 -5.50
N MET A 54 2.23 25.32 -4.59
CA MET A 54 2.31 23.88 -4.28
C MET A 54 1.04 23.40 -3.59
N VAL A 55 0.51 24.19 -2.65
CA VAL A 55 -0.76 23.87 -1.98
C VAL A 55 -1.89 23.71 -2.98
N GLU A 56 -2.04 24.62 -3.95
CA GLU A 56 -3.11 24.52 -4.94
C GLU A 56 -2.94 23.32 -5.88
N LYS A 57 -1.70 23.01 -6.31
CA LYS A 57 -1.40 21.81 -7.10
C LYS A 57 -1.82 20.53 -6.40
N VAL A 58 -1.56 20.41 -5.09
CA VAL A 58 -2.00 19.25 -4.30
C VAL A 58 -3.52 19.10 -4.34
N ARG A 59 -4.28 20.20 -4.20
CA ARG A 59 -5.75 20.18 -4.24
C ARG A 59 -6.31 19.84 -5.62
N GLU A 60 -5.64 20.25 -6.69
CA GLU A 60 -6.03 19.86 -8.05
C GLU A 60 -5.80 18.36 -8.30
N ARG A 61 -4.68 17.82 -7.81
CA ARG A 61 -4.36 16.40 -7.93
C ARG A 61 -5.23 15.49 -7.08
N GLU A 62 -5.67 15.94 -5.91
CA GLU A 62 -6.64 15.18 -5.10
C GLU A 62 -7.90 14.84 -5.90
N LYS A 63 -8.43 15.81 -6.66
CA LYS A 63 -9.60 15.58 -7.54
C LYS A 63 -9.30 14.56 -8.65
N GLU A 64 -8.07 14.55 -9.14
CA GLU A 64 -7.62 13.57 -10.12
C GLU A 64 -7.49 12.17 -9.51
N VAL A 65 -6.98 12.06 -8.28
CA VAL A 65 -6.92 10.80 -7.51
C VAL A 65 -8.32 10.22 -7.31
N ASN A 66 -9.30 11.03 -6.90
CA ASN A 66 -10.69 10.58 -6.74
C ASN A 66 -11.31 10.09 -8.06
N ARG A 67 -11.01 10.76 -9.17
CA ARG A 67 -11.46 10.31 -10.49
C ARG A 67 -10.82 8.97 -10.86
N HIS A 68 -9.52 8.81 -10.61
CA HIS A 68 -8.83 7.54 -10.83
C HIS A 68 -9.38 6.40 -9.99
N GLU A 69 -9.75 6.65 -8.72
CA GLU A 69 -10.39 5.65 -7.87
C GLU A 69 -11.68 5.11 -8.53
N VAL A 70 -12.60 6.00 -8.90
CA VAL A 70 -13.87 5.60 -9.51
C VAL A 70 -13.64 4.84 -10.82
N GLU A 71 -12.78 5.35 -11.70
CA GLU A 71 -12.50 4.72 -12.99
C GLU A 71 -11.87 3.32 -12.85
N ILE A 72 -10.99 3.12 -11.87
CA ILE A 72 -10.34 1.83 -11.63
C ILE A 72 -11.33 0.84 -11.01
N ASP A 73 -12.13 1.26 -10.04
CA ASP A 73 -13.11 0.39 -9.37
C ASP A 73 -14.21 -0.09 -10.34
N GLU A 74 -14.69 0.79 -11.22
CA GLU A 74 -15.62 0.43 -12.30
C GLU A 74 -15.03 -0.63 -13.24
N ARG A 75 -13.75 -0.49 -13.61
CA ARG A 75 -13.06 -1.47 -14.48
C ARG A 75 -12.90 -2.81 -13.79
N ILE A 76 -12.50 -2.83 -12.53
CA ILE A 76 -12.42 -4.07 -11.74
C ILE A 76 -13.79 -4.76 -11.73
N SER A 77 -14.86 -4.01 -11.47
CA SER A 77 -16.23 -4.53 -11.47
C SER A 77 -16.64 -5.12 -12.82
N LEU A 78 -16.31 -4.44 -13.93
CA LEU A 78 -16.58 -4.93 -15.28
C LEU A 78 -15.80 -6.22 -15.61
N ILE A 79 -14.53 -6.31 -15.20
CA ILE A 79 -13.72 -7.52 -15.39
C ILE A 79 -14.34 -8.69 -14.63
N LEU A 80 -14.71 -8.47 -13.36
CA LEU A 80 -15.35 -9.50 -12.53
C LEU A 80 -16.72 -9.94 -13.08
N ALA A 81 -17.49 -9.02 -13.66
CA ALA A 81 -18.79 -9.34 -14.24
C ALA A 81 -18.71 -10.08 -15.57
N ARG A 82 -17.69 -9.78 -16.39
CA ARG A 82 -17.52 -10.35 -17.74
C ARG A 82 -16.78 -11.67 -17.77
N HIS A 83 -15.90 -11.89 -16.80
CA HIS A 83 -14.99 -13.03 -16.78
C HIS A 83 -15.22 -13.91 -15.56
N GLN A 84 -14.80 -15.17 -15.64
CA GLN A 84 -14.66 -16.06 -14.49
C GLN A 84 -13.15 -16.16 -14.17
N PRO A 85 -12.59 -15.14 -13.48
CA PRO A 85 -11.16 -15.12 -13.18
C PRO A 85 -10.74 -16.34 -12.37
N THR A 86 -9.51 -16.81 -12.58
CA THR A 86 -8.96 -17.88 -11.75
C THR A 86 -8.75 -17.39 -10.31
N ALA A 87 -8.45 -18.30 -9.39
CA ALA A 87 -8.22 -17.94 -8.00
C ALA A 87 -7.11 -16.88 -7.81
N ILE A 88 -6.08 -16.89 -8.66
CA ILE A 88 -4.97 -15.93 -8.60
C ILE A 88 -5.41 -14.56 -9.12
N ASP A 89 -6.15 -14.54 -10.23
CA ASP A 89 -6.58 -13.27 -10.83
C ASP A 89 -7.65 -12.59 -9.98
N LEU A 90 -8.58 -13.37 -9.42
CA LEU A 90 -9.57 -12.87 -8.47
C LEU A 90 -8.87 -12.26 -7.25
N ARG A 91 -7.86 -12.94 -6.72
CA ARG A 91 -7.08 -12.43 -5.58
C ARG A 91 -6.38 -11.12 -5.94
N THR A 92 -5.83 -11.03 -7.14
CA THR A 92 -5.17 -9.81 -7.64
C THR A 92 -6.16 -8.65 -7.73
N LEU A 93 -7.31 -8.84 -8.36
CA LEU A 93 -8.35 -7.81 -8.49
C LEU A 93 -8.88 -7.35 -7.12
N LEU A 94 -9.12 -8.28 -6.20
CA LEU A 94 -9.55 -7.95 -4.83
C LEU A 94 -8.47 -7.20 -4.04
N ALA A 95 -7.20 -7.58 -4.21
CA ALA A 95 -6.09 -6.87 -3.59
C ALA A 95 -6.00 -5.43 -4.12
N VAL A 96 -6.05 -5.25 -5.45
CA VAL A 96 -6.01 -3.92 -6.08
C VAL A 96 -7.18 -3.06 -5.62
N SER A 97 -8.41 -3.58 -5.61
CA SER A 97 -9.59 -2.83 -5.14
C SER A 97 -9.42 -2.34 -3.70
N LYS A 98 -8.81 -3.14 -2.80
CA LYS A 98 -8.52 -2.68 -1.42
C LYS A 98 -7.38 -1.69 -1.35
N MET A 99 -6.31 -1.91 -2.11
CA MET A 99 -5.17 -0.98 -2.19
C MET A 99 -5.57 0.37 -2.80
N LEU A 100 -6.58 0.39 -3.67
CA LEU A 100 -7.11 1.60 -4.28
C LEU A 100 -7.65 2.57 -3.23
N THR A 101 -8.43 2.07 -2.27
CA THR A 101 -8.90 2.87 -1.13
C THR A 101 -7.74 3.35 -0.25
N ASP A 102 -6.71 2.53 -0.03
CA ASP A 102 -5.52 2.98 0.71
C ASP A 102 -4.74 4.07 -0.05
N MET A 103 -4.74 4.02 -1.39
CA MET A 103 -4.12 5.03 -2.25
C MET A 103 -4.87 6.37 -2.21
N GLU A 104 -6.20 6.34 -2.36
CA GLU A 104 -7.05 7.53 -2.25
C GLU A 104 -6.87 8.19 -0.88
N ARG A 105 -6.92 7.41 0.20
CA ARG A 105 -6.71 7.92 1.55
C ARG A 105 -5.33 8.53 1.75
N SER A 106 -4.31 8.00 1.09
CA SER A 106 -2.96 8.60 1.11
C SER A 106 -2.95 9.98 0.42
N GLY A 107 -3.70 10.13 -0.67
CA GLY A 107 -3.93 11.43 -1.33
C GLY A 107 -4.66 12.42 -0.43
N ASP A 108 -5.72 11.97 0.25
CA ASP A 108 -6.47 12.76 1.24
C ASP A 108 -5.59 13.27 2.39
N GLU A 109 -4.72 12.42 2.93
CA GLU A 109 -3.80 12.83 3.99
C GLU A 109 -2.75 13.84 3.46
N ALA A 110 -2.33 13.74 2.20
CA ALA A 110 -1.47 14.74 1.57
C ALA A 110 -2.20 16.10 1.38
N GLU A 111 -3.49 16.09 1.03
CA GLU A 111 -4.34 17.29 0.98
C GLU A 111 -4.44 17.95 2.36
N LYS A 112 -4.63 17.15 3.42
CA LYS A 112 -4.68 17.66 4.81
C LYS A 112 -3.39 18.36 5.21
N ILE A 113 -2.23 17.85 4.77
CA ILE A 113 -0.94 18.53 4.97
C ILE A 113 -0.95 19.88 4.27
N ALA A 114 -1.31 19.94 2.99
CA ALA A 114 -1.37 21.20 2.23
C ALA A 114 -2.35 22.22 2.85
N THR A 115 -3.51 21.76 3.33
CA THR A 115 -4.51 22.57 4.03
C THR A 115 -3.99 23.10 5.37
N ALA A 116 -3.23 22.29 6.12
CA ALA A 116 -2.56 22.75 7.35
C ALA A 116 -1.50 23.81 7.04
N VAL A 117 -0.70 23.63 5.98
CA VAL A 117 0.28 24.62 5.52
C VAL A 117 -0.40 25.94 5.16
N ARG A 118 -1.50 25.92 4.39
CA ARG A 118 -2.27 27.13 4.08
C ARG A 118 -2.68 27.88 5.35
N ARG A 119 -3.32 27.18 6.28
CA ARG A 119 -3.79 27.75 7.55
C ARG A 119 -2.65 28.35 8.38
N MET A 120 -1.47 27.72 8.37
CA MET A 120 -0.31 28.27 9.06
C MET A 120 0.04 29.65 8.49
N TYR A 121 0.25 29.76 7.18
CA TYR A 121 0.80 30.97 6.56
C TYR A 121 -0.21 32.11 6.34
N GLU A 122 -1.51 31.83 6.24
CA GLU A 122 -2.54 32.88 6.14
C GLU A 122 -2.74 33.67 7.45
N ASN A 123 -2.38 33.10 8.61
CA ASN A 123 -2.64 33.71 9.92
C ASN A 123 -1.51 34.60 10.48
N ASP A 124 -0.50 34.96 9.68
CA ASP A 124 0.65 35.84 10.03
C ASP A 124 1.31 35.57 11.41
N GLN A 125 1.31 34.30 11.83
CA GLN A 125 1.85 33.88 13.12
C GLN A 125 3.39 33.78 13.05
N ARG A 126 4.07 34.70 13.76
CA ARG A 126 5.54 34.85 13.74
C ARG A 126 6.33 33.77 14.49
N HIS A 127 5.68 32.93 15.30
CA HIS A 127 6.36 31.95 16.15
C HIS A 127 6.22 30.54 15.53
N ILE A 128 7.25 30.09 14.83
CA ILE A 128 7.29 28.77 14.20
C ILE A 128 8.08 27.83 15.12
N PRO A 129 7.48 26.74 15.64
CA PRO A 129 8.25 25.70 16.30
C PRO A 129 9.17 25.03 15.27
N LEU A 130 10.48 25.05 15.53
CA LEU A 130 11.50 24.39 14.70
C LEU A 130 11.43 22.88 14.92
N ILE A 131 10.46 22.22 14.29
CA ILE A 131 10.39 20.76 14.28
C ILE A 131 10.59 20.26 12.87
N GLU A 132 11.62 19.46 12.72
CA GLU A 132 12.00 18.84 11.47
C GLU A 132 11.14 17.60 11.22
N LEU A 133 10.06 17.75 10.44
CA LEU A 133 9.26 16.62 9.93
C LEU A 133 9.82 16.05 8.62
N ARG A 134 10.89 16.65 8.08
CA ARG A 134 11.47 16.26 6.79
C ARG A 134 11.91 14.80 6.78
N HIS A 135 12.53 14.31 7.85
CA HIS A 135 12.96 12.92 7.95
C HIS A 135 11.77 11.94 7.89
N MET A 136 10.71 12.20 8.66
CA MET A 136 9.48 11.42 8.62
C MET A 136 8.85 11.44 7.23
N ALA A 137 8.76 12.62 6.60
CA ALA A 137 8.19 12.75 5.26
C ALA A 137 8.96 11.95 4.21
N VAL A 138 10.30 11.96 4.26
CA VAL A 138 11.15 11.15 3.38
C VAL A 138 10.90 9.66 3.61
N ASN A 139 10.81 9.22 4.86
CA ASN A 139 10.55 7.82 5.19
C ASN A 139 9.18 7.35 4.68
N VAL A 140 8.14 8.15 4.88
CA VAL A 140 6.78 7.88 4.41
C VAL A 140 6.71 7.85 2.88
N GLY A 141 7.34 8.81 2.19
CA GLY A 141 7.41 8.81 0.73
C GLY A 141 8.15 7.57 0.19
N ASN A 142 9.23 7.15 0.86
CA ASN A 142 9.95 5.93 0.51
C ASN A 142 9.10 4.67 0.74
N MET A 143 8.32 4.60 1.84
CA MET A 143 7.42 3.49 2.11
C MET A 143 6.37 3.34 1.02
N LEU A 144 5.74 4.44 0.59
CA LEU A 144 4.77 4.42 -0.49
C LEU A 144 5.40 3.94 -1.80
N ARG A 145 6.56 4.49 -2.18
CA ARG A 145 7.30 4.06 -3.38
C ARG A 145 7.66 2.58 -3.34
N GLN A 146 8.16 2.10 -2.21
CA GLN A 146 8.50 0.68 -2.04
C GLN A 146 7.27 -0.23 -2.09
N ALA A 147 6.12 0.20 -1.57
CA ALA A 147 4.87 -0.55 -1.70
C ALA A 147 4.41 -0.67 -3.16
N LEU A 148 4.52 0.42 -3.92
CA LEU A 148 4.25 0.45 -5.36
C LEU A 148 5.23 -0.41 -6.16
N ASP A 149 6.52 -0.35 -5.85
CA ASP A 149 7.56 -1.19 -6.47
C ASP A 149 7.32 -2.68 -6.18
N ALA A 150 6.98 -3.01 -4.93
CA ALA A 150 6.62 -4.37 -4.52
C ALA A 150 5.40 -4.88 -5.29
N PHE A 151 4.38 -4.04 -5.48
CA PHE A 151 3.21 -4.37 -6.28
C PHE A 151 3.55 -4.56 -7.77
N ALA A 152 4.34 -3.67 -8.36
CA ALA A 152 4.74 -3.73 -9.76
C ALA A 152 5.52 -5.01 -10.07
N ARG A 153 6.45 -5.36 -9.18
CA ARG A 153 7.36 -6.52 -9.32
C ARG A 153 6.83 -7.81 -8.72
N LEU A 154 5.66 -7.78 -8.08
CA LEU A 154 5.11 -8.90 -7.32
C LEU A 154 6.10 -9.43 -6.27
N ASP A 155 6.78 -8.51 -5.57
CA ASP A 155 7.85 -8.81 -4.62
C ASP A 155 7.34 -8.76 -3.17
N PRO A 156 7.05 -9.93 -2.56
CA PRO A 156 6.57 -9.98 -1.18
C PRO A 156 7.67 -9.68 -0.16
N ILE A 157 8.95 -9.83 -0.52
CA ILE A 157 10.08 -9.53 0.38
C ILE A 157 10.22 -8.03 0.55
N LEU A 158 10.17 -7.27 -0.56
CA LEU A 158 10.15 -5.81 -0.51
C LEU A 158 8.92 -5.31 0.25
N ALA A 159 7.75 -5.90 0.02
CA ALA A 159 6.55 -5.56 0.79
C ALA A 159 6.73 -5.77 2.30
N ALA A 160 7.36 -6.88 2.73
CA ALA A 160 7.62 -7.12 4.15
C ALA A 160 8.56 -6.07 4.77
N GLN A 161 9.48 -5.50 3.99
CA GLN A 161 10.34 -4.40 4.45
C GLN A 161 9.53 -3.13 4.72
N VAL A 162 8.54 -2.80 3.89
CA VAL A 162 7.62 -1.67 4.13
C VAL A 162 6.87 -1.83 5.45
N VAL A 163 6.35 -3.04 5.71
CA VAL A 163 5.65 -3.35 6.98
C VAL A 163 6.57 -3.16 8.20
N ARG A 164 7.87 -3.41 8.05
CA ARG A 164 8.85 -3.15 9.10
C ARG A 164 9.09 -1.65 9.31
N SER A 165 9.21 -0.87 8.23
CA SER A 165 9.50 0.56 8.25
C SER A 165 8.41 1.39 8.96
N ASP A 166 7.16 0.95 8.92
CA ASP A 166 6.01 1.57 9.62
C ASP A 166 6.27 1.85 11.11
N LYS A 167 7.00 0.95 11.78
CA LYS A 167 7.35 1.10 13.21
C LYS A 167 8.24 2.32 13.49
N GLU A 168 9.12 2.67 12.56
CA GLU A 168 9.98 3.84 12.73
C GLU A 168 9.19 5.13 12.53
N VAL A 169 8.27 5.18 11.55
CA VAL A 169 7.35 6.30 11.36
C VAL A 169 6.48 6.53 12.60
N ASP A 170 5.91 5.46 13.16
CA ASP A 170 5.16 5.47 14.42
C ASP A 170 5.94 6.09 15.60
N LYS A 171 7.23 5.77 15.68
CA LYS A 171 8.14 6.25 16.72
C LYS A 171 8.48 7.72 16.51
N GLU A 172 8.75 8.11 15.26
CA GLU A 172 8.99 9.51 14.89
C GLU A 172 7.77 10.38 15.19
N TRP A 173 6.55 9.90 14.93
CA TRP A 173 5.31 10.59 15.26
C TRP A 173 5.20 10.86 16.76
N LYS A 174 5.39 9.82 17.58
CA LYS A 174 5.36 9.95 19.04
C LYS A 174 6.46 10.88 19.57
N ALA A 175 7.60 10.96 18.90
CA ALA A 175 8.67 11.89 19.25
C ALA A 175 8.30 13.33 18.89
N ALA A 176 7.81 13.56 17.67
CA ALA A 176 7.34 14.87 17.21
C ALA A 176 6.24 15.42 18.11
N LEU A 177 5.26 14.59 18.49
CA LEU A 177 4.18 14.98 19.40
C LEU A 177 4.71 15.43 20.77
N ARG A 178 5.65 14.69 21.37
CA ARG A 178 6.25 15.08 22.66
C ARG A 178 6.99 16.42 22.56
N ASN A 179 7.77 16.61 21.50
CA ASN A 179 8.49 17.86 21.27
C ASN A 179 7.52 19.04 21.09
N LEU A 180 6.45 18.85 20.31
CA LEU A 180 5.39 19.87 20.11
C LEU A 180 4.75 20.27 21.44
N ILE A 181 4.46 19.30 22.31
CA ILE A 181 3.92 19.56 23.65
C ILE A 181 4.90 20.40 24.49
N THR A 182 6.19 20.08 24.47
CA THR A 182 7.21 20.86 25.16
C THR A 182 7.24 22.31 24.67
N TYR A 183 7.24 22.56 23.36
CA TYR A 183 7.16 23.92 22.81
C TYR A 183 5.91 24.68 23.26
N MET A 184 4.75 24.02 23.29
CA MET A 184 3.50 24.62 23.78
C MET A 184 3.57 25.00 25.26
N MET A 185 4.29 24.23 26.07
CA MET A 185 4.49 24.51 27.49
C MET A 185 5.50 25.64 27.73
N GLU A 186 6.54 25.73 26.89
CA GLU A 186 7.56 26.78 26.96
C GLU A 186 7.03 28.15 26.52
N ASP A 187 6.23 28.19 25.44
CA ASP A 187 5.61 29.42 24.96
C ASP A 187 4.17 29.16 24.46
N PRO A 188 3.14 29.53 25.24
CA PRO A 188 1.73 29.36 24.86
C PRO A 188 1.34 30.06 23.55
N ARG A 189 2.11 31.03 23.07
CA ARG A 189 1.85 31.69 21.76
C ARG A 189 2.10 30.74 20.58
N THR A 190 2.80 29.63 20.80
CA THR A 190 3.09 28.61 19.77
C THR A 190 1.97 27.58 19.59
N ILE A 191 0.97 27.54 20.49
CA ILE A 191 -0.06 26.49 20.54
C ILE A 191 -0.74 26.27 19.20
N SER A 192 -1.21 27.32 18.54
CA SER A 192 -1.92 27.18 17.26
C SER A 192 -1.06 26.56 16.17
N ARG A 193 0.19 27.02 15.98
CA ARG A 193 1.12 26.43 15.00
C ARG A 193 1.54 25.01 15.40
N ALA A 194 1.72 24.75 16.69
CA ALA A 194 2.04 23.42 17.17
C ALA A 194 0.92 22.43 16.85
N ILE A 195 -0.35 22.82 16.98
CA ILE A 195 -1.50 22.01 16.57
C ILE A 195 -1.48 21.73 15.06
N ASP A 196 -1.16 22.72 14.22
CA ASP A 196 -1.03 22.51 12.77
C ASP A 196 0.08 21.49 12.45
N MET A 197 1.22 21.59 13.12
CA MET A 197 2.32 20.64 12.97
C MET A 197 1.96 19.24 13.50
N ILE A 198 1.15 19.13 14.55
CA ILE A 198 0.59 17.85 15.02
C ILE A 198 -0.27 17.23 13.91
N PHE A 199 -1.12 18.01 13.24
CA PHE A 199 -1.93 17.49 12.14
C PHE A 199 -1.10 17.04 10.95
N ILE A 200 -0.05 17.79 10.58
CA ILE A 200 0.87 17.39 9.52
C ILE A 200 1.57 16.08 9.85
N ALA A 201 2.16 15.97 11.05
CA ALA A 201 2.87 14.76 11.45
C ALA A 201 1.92 13.54 11.62
N ARG A 202 0.67 13.76 12.03
CA ARG A 202 -0.35 12.70 12.04
C ARG A 202 -0.70 12.25 10.62
N ALA A 203 -0.88 13.18 9.68
CA ALA A 203 -1.19 12.85 8.31
C ALA A 203 -0.06 12.02 7.66
N LEU A 204 1.21 12.38 7.91
CA LEU A 204 2.36 11.59 7.50
C LEU A 204 2.34 10.16 8.07
N GLU A 205 2.06 10.00 9.36
CA GLU A 205 1.92 8.67 9.98
C GLU A 205 0.80 7.85 9.34
N ARG A 206 -0.34 8.46 9.03
CA ARG A 206 -1.45 7.78 8.35
C ARG A 206 -1.12 7.35 6.93
N ILE A 207 -0.36 8.15 6.17
CA ILE A 207 0.16 7.73 4.86
C ILE A 207 1.08 6.51 5.02
N GLY A 208 1.93 6.50 6.05
CA GLY A 208 2.74 5.33 6.42
C GLY A 208 1.90 4.07 6.66
N ASP A 209 0.82 4.20 7.43
CA ASP A 209 -0.12 3.10 7.70
C ASP A 209 -0.79 2.58 6.41
N HIS A 210 -1.23 3.47 5.52
CA HIS A 210 -1.78 3.09 4.22
C HIS A 210 -0.74 2.41 3.32
N ALA A 211 0.51 2.86 3.32
CA ALA A 211 1.60 2.19 2.60
C ALA A 211 1.88 0.78 3.16
N LYS A 212 1.85 0.60 4.49
CA LYS A 212 1.91 -0.73 5.12
C LYS A 212 0.74 -1.59 4.68
N ASN A 213 -0.50 -1.10 4.75
CA ASN A 213 -1.69 -1.86 4.38
C ASN A 213 -1.57 -2.36 2.93
N MET A 214 -1.13 -1.50 2.02
CA MET A 214 -0.86 -1.87 0.63
C MET A 214 0.21 -2.96 0.51
N ALA A 215 1.31 -2.86 1.26
CA ALA A 215 2.34 -3.88 1.27
C ALA A 215 1.83 -5.24 1.80
N GLU A 216 1.00 -5.26 2.85
CA GLU A 216 0.36 -6.49 3.33
C GLU A 216 -0.54 -7.12 2.26
N ARG A 217 -1.25 -6.29 1.46
CA ARG A 217 -2.04 -6.76 0.31
C ARG A 217 -1.18 -7.35 -0.80
N VAL A 218 0.01 -6.81 -1.05
CA VAL A 218 0.97 -7.41 -2.00
C VAL A 218 1.40 -8.80 -1.54
N ILE A 219 1.69 -8.98 -0.26
CA ILE A 219 2.06 -10.30 0.28
C ILE A 219 0.88 -11.28 0.12
N TYR A 220 -0.33 -10.86 0.45
CA TYR A 220 -1.53 -11.68 0.24
C TYR A 220 -1.72 -12.03 -1.23
N MET A 221 -1.59 -11.07 -2.14
CA MET A 221 -1.71 -11.28 -3.59
C MET A 221 -0.75 -12.38 -4.07
N VAL A 222 0.54 -12.30 -3.69
CA VAL A 222 1.59 -13.21 -4.18
C VAL A 222 1.58 -14.56 -3.46
N LYS A 223 1.47 -14.56 -2.12
CA LYS A 223 1.60 -15.78 -1.29
C LYS A 223 0.28 -16.42 -0.92
N GLY A 224 -0.84 -15.71 -1.05
CA GLY A 224 -2.15 -16.15 -0.56
C GLY A 224 -2.27 -16.16 0.97
N ALA A 225 -1.29 -15.60 1.68
CA ALA A 225 -1.23 -15.58 3.13
C ALA A 225 -1.69 -14.22 3.66
N ASP A 226 -2.60 -14.24 4.63
CA ASP A 226 -3.02 -13.03 5.34
C ASP A 226 -2.03 -12.73 6.47
N VAL A 227 -1.25 -11.66 6.31
CA VAL A 227 -0.20 -11.26 7.26
C VAL A 227 -0.65 -10.20 8.25
N ARG A 228 -1.88 -9.68 8.09
CA ARG A 228 -2.42 -8.59 8.89
C ARG A 228 -2.49 -8.98 10.36
N HIS A 229 -2.09 -8.08 11.24
CA HIS A 229 -2.07 -8.28 12.69
C HIS A 229 -1.22 -9.48 13.19
N THR A 230 -0.33 -10.03 12.35
CA THR A 230 0.53 -11.17 12.75
C THR A 230 1.92 -10.76 13.23
N GLY A 231 2.27 -9.48 13.06
CA GLY A 231 3.55 -8.90 13.48
C GLY A 231 4.70 -9.14 12.49
N VAL A 232 5.65 -8.20 12.47
CA VAL A 232 6.74 -8.11 11.46
C VAL A 232 7.51 -9.41 11.24
N LYS A 233 7.87 -10.14 12.32
CA LYS A 233 8.61 -11.40 12.20
C LYS A 233 7.83 -12.45 11.40
N ASN A 234 6.53 -12.55 11.65
CA ASN A 234 5.69 -13.51 10.94
C ASN A 234 5.43 -13.05 9.50
N THR A 235 5.22 -11.75 9.28
CA THR A 235 5.10 -11.17 7.94
C THR A 235 6.31 -11.53 7.07
N GLU A 236 7.53 -11.41 7.58
CA GLU A 236 8.76 -11.74 6.84
C GLU A 236 8.89 -13.23 6.55
N ARG A 237 8.56 -14.07 7.53
CA ARG A 237 8.52 -15.53 7.38
C ARG A 237 7.57 -15.94 6.25
N LEU A 238 6.37 -15.36 6.23
CA LEU A 238 5.36 -15.62 5.20
C LEU A 238 5.76 -15.08 3.83
N ALA A 239 6.38 -13.91 3.78
CA ALA A 239 6.91 -13.34 2.54
C ALA A 239 8.00 -14.23 1.90
N ARG A 240 8.80 -14.92 2.71
CA ARG A 240 9.79 -15.91 2.24
C ARG A 240 9.18 -17.24 1.79
N GLY A 241 7.90 -17.48 2.11
CA GLY A 241 7.20 -18.71 1.76
C GLY A 241 7.46 -19.89 2.71
N GLU A 242 7.97 -19.63 3.92
CA GLU A 242 8.38 -20.68 4.87
C GLU A 242 7.18 -21.54 5.36
N GLU A 243 5.94 -21.06 5.30
CA GLU A 243 4.74 -21.88 5.59
C GLU A 243 4.43 -22.95 4.53
N ALA A 244 4.72 -22.67 3.26
CA ALA A 244 4.49 -23.64 2.19
C ALA A 244 5.47 -24.81 2.33
N ILE A 245 6.69 -24.53 2.76
CA ILE A 245 7.73 -25.53 3.06
C ILE A 245 7.27 -26.40 4.23
N GLU A 246 6.81 -25.82 5.33
CA GLU A 246 6.38 -26.59 6.51
C GLU A 246 5.14 -27.47 6.22
N LYS A 247 4.21 -27.00 5.40
CA LYS A 247 3.06 -27.79 4.95
C LYS A 247 3.46 -28.91 3.99
N ALA A 248 4.40 -28.65 3.07
CA ALA A 248 4.94 -29.65 2.15
C ALA A 248 5.71 -30.75 2.92
N ASP A 249 6.59 -30.38 3.84
CA ASP A 249 7.36 -31.31 4.68
C ASP A 249 6.44 -32.19 5.55
N LYS A 250 5.35 -31.62 6.09
CA LYS A 250 4.34 -32.38 6.86
C LYS A 250 3.54 -33.34 5.97
N ALA A 251 3.19 -32.92 4.75
CA ALA A 251 2.48 -33.77 3.79
C ALA A 251 3.35 -34.92 3.27
N GLU A 252 4.65 -34.67 3.02
CA GLU A 252 5.61 -35.70 2.61
C GLU A 252 5.86 -36.74 3.73
N LYS A 253 5.99 -36.28 4.99
CA LYS A 253 6.07 -37.17 6.15
C LYS A 253 4.80 -37.99 6.38
N ALA A 254 3.63 -37.44 6.07
CA ALA A 254 2.37 -38.17 6.15
C ALA A 254 2.22 -39.20 5.02
N GLY A 255 2.67 -38.89 3.79
CA GLY A 255 2.63 -39.81 2.65
C GLY A 255 3.60 -40.99 2.76
N ASN A 256 4.79 -40.80 3.36
CA ASN A 256 5.74 -41.89 3.60
C ASN A 256 5.34 -42.85 4.74
N ALA A 257 4.32 -42.51 5.54
CA ALA A 257 3.81 -43.37 6.60
C ALA A 257 2.78 -44.41 6.11
N GLU A 258 2.29 -44.29 4.87
CA GLU A 258 1.23 -45.14 4.30
C GLU A 258 1.73 -46.24 3.35
N THR A 259 3.00 -46.64 3.38
CA THR A 259 3.43 -47.89 2.69
C THR A 259 3.36 -49.07 3.67
N PRO A 260 2.33 -49.94 3.65
CA PRO A 260 2.37 -51.15 4.45
C PRO A 260 3.38 -52.09 3.80
N ALA A 261 4.25 -52.65 4.64
CA ALA A 261 5.19 -53.69 4.26
C ALA A 261 4.50 -54.75 3.39
N SER A 262 5.09 -55.00 2.22
CA SER A 262 4.81 -56.15 1.36
C SER A 262 4.78 -57.43 2.20
N THR A 263 3.62 -58.03 2.36
CA THR A 263 3.46 -59.37 2.92
C THR A 263 4.10 -60.38 1.96
N PRO A 264 4.93 -61.31 2.44
CA PRO A 264 5.60 -62.28 1.58
C PRO A 264 4.59 -63.33 1.09
N GLU A 265 4.69 -63.70 -0.19
CA GLU A 265 4.04 -64.88 -0.76
C GLU A 265 4.42 -66.13 0.06
N VAL A 266 3.41 -66.92 0.43
CA VAL A 266 3.60 -68.28 0.94
C VAL A 266 3.22 -69.25 -0.19
N PRO A 267 4.11 -70.15 -0.63
CA PRO A 267 3.80 -71.11 -1.67
C PRO A 267 3.13 -72.39 -1.12
N GLN A 268 2.09 -72.80 -1.86
CA GLN A 268 1.34 -74.08 -1.88
C GLN A 268 0.51 -74.47 -0.66
#